data_AF-A0A1Q2ZYC7-F1
#
_entry.id   AF-A0A1Q2ZYC7-F1
#
_cell.length_a   1.000
_cell.length_b   1.000
_cell.length_c   1.000
_cell.angle_alpha   90.00
_cell.angle_beta   90.00
_cell.angle_gamma   90.00
#
_symmetry.space_group_name_H-M   'P 1'
#
loop_
_entity.id
_entity.type
_entity.pdbx_description
1 polymer ?
#
loop_
_entity_poly.entity_id
_entity_poly.type
_entity_poly.pdbx_seq_one_letter_code
_entity_poly.pdbx_strand_id
1 'polypeptide(L)'
;MYKRNSDSPVQKLTRDVRFGGTTFYSYVAAPIAFKALDRESFSVLQNKVFPKFFLMESFSPWILALTAPFKLSTAPMALLTSASVCGLANLFWLLPWTRRVKEERKSLSSRLDGDELERYDAPLRKEFGKSHGLSLLFNMGNAVCMLSYGVYLCRGLLRYAPK
;
A
#
# COMPACT_ATOMS: atom_id res chain seq x y z
N MET A 1 -27.98 -5.00 23.22
CA MET A 1 -28.14 -5.12 21.76
C MET A 1 -27.68 -3.80 21.12
N TYR A 2 -26.43 -3.71 20.63
CA TYR A 2 -25.95 -2.48 20.00
C TYR A 2 -25.99 -2.66 18.47
N LYS A 3 -27.13 -2.33 17.85
CA LYS A 3 -27.22 -2.19 16.39
C LYS A 3 -26.50 -0.89 16.03
N ARG A 4 -25.18 -0.96 15.79
CA ARG A 4 -24.49 0.14 15.11
C ARG A 4 -24.96 0.09 13.66
N ASN A 5 -25.48 1.20 13.15
CA ASN A 5 -26.16 1.29 11.86
C ASN A 5 -25.41 0.51 10.77
N SER A 6 -26.06 -0.47 10.13
CA SER A 6 -25.49 -1.26 9.01
C SER A 6 -25.11 -0.39 7.80
N ASP A 7 -25.61 0.84 7.79
CA ASP A 7 -25.36 1.88 6.80
C ASP A 7 -24.43 2.98 7.32
N SER A 8 -23.32 2.65 7.97
CA SER A 8 -22.25 3.65 8.18
C SER A 8 -21.70 4.10 6.81
N PRO A 9 -21.98 5.33 6.34
CA PRO A 9 -21.50 5.79 5.03
C PRO A 9 -19.98 5.89 5.03
N VAL A 10 -19.39 6.22 6.19
CA VAL A 10 -17.95 6.27 6.43
C VAL A 10 -17.31 4.89 6.21
N GLN A 11 -17.94 3.80 6.66
CA GLN A 11 -17.41 2.44 6.46
C GLN A 11 -17.35 2.08 4.97
N LYS A 12 -18.45 2.30 4.25
CA LYS A 12 -18.55 1.96 2.81
C LYS A 12 -17.57 2.80 2.00
N LEU A 13 -17.60 4.12 2.20
CA LEU A 13 -16.71 5.06 1.51
C LEU A 13 -15.24 4.74 1.80
N THR A 14 -14.88 4.52 3.07
CA THR A 14 -13.49 4.18 3.43
C THR A 14 -13.08 2.88 2.77
N ARG A 15 -13.91 1.84 2.79
CA ARG A 15 -13.60 0.54 2.17
C ARG A 15 -13.41 0.69 0.66
N ASP A 16 -14.34 1.34 -0.01
CA ASP A 16 -14.40 1.40 -1.47
C ASP A 16 -13.31 2.32 -2.03
N VAL A 17 -13.13 3.51 -1.45
CA VAL A 17 -12.03 4.43 -1.80
C VAL A 17 -10.68 3.79 -1.50
N ARG A 18 -10.54 3.14 -0.34
CA ARG A 18 -9.29 2.50 0.03
C ARG A 18 -8.98 1.36 -0.93
N PHE A 19 -9.83 0.34 -1.00
CA PHE A 19 -9.55 -0.87 -1.77
C PHE A 19 -9.48 -0.55 -3.26
N GLY A 20 -10.49 0.13 -3.80
CA GLY A 20 -10.54 0.51 -5.21
C GLY A 20 -9.38 1.41 -5.61
N GLY A 21 -9.08 2.46 -4.82
CA GLY A 21 -7.98 3.39 -5.11
C GLY A 21 -6.61 2.71 -5.07
N THR A 22 -6.41 1.80 -4.12
CA THR A 22 -5.15 1.03 -3.98
C THR A 22 -4.94 0.11 -5.17
N THR A 23 -5.94 -0.70 -5.48
CA THR A 23 -5.86 -1.69 -6.56
C THR A 23 -5.73 -0.99 -7.91
N PHE A 24 -6.50 0.08 -8.15
CA PHE A 24 -6.39 0.86 -9.36
C PHE A 24 -5.01 1.49 -9.51
N TYR A 25 -4.49 2.14 -8.46
CA TYR A 25 -3.16 2.75 -8.55
C TYR A 25 -2.07 1.71 -8.78
N SER A 26 -2.03 0.65 -7.98
CA SER A 26 -0.95 -0.36 -8.04
C SER A 26 -0.94 -1.18 -9.32
N TYR A 27 -2.11 -1.53 -9.86
CA TYR A 27 -2.21 -2.47 -10.99
C TYR A 27 -2.59 -1.83 -12.32
N VAL A 28 -3.07 -0.58 -12.33
CA VAL A 28 -3.45 0.12 -13.56
C VAL A 28 -2.64 1.40 -13.73
N ALA A 29 -2.79 2.36 -12.81
CA ALA A 29 -2.20 3.69 -13.00
C ALA A 29 -0.66 3.67 -12.94
N ALA A 30 -0.06 2.96 -11.98
CA ALA A 30 1.39 2.90 -11.83
C ALA A 30 2.08 2.18 -13.00
N PRO A 31 1.59 1.03 -13.52
CA PRO A 31 2.13 0.44 -14.74
C PRO A 31 2.01 1.33 -15.98
N ILE A 32 0.89 2.05 -16.14
CA ILE A 32 0.73 3.02 -17.23
C ILE A 32 1.75 4.15 -17.09
N ALA A 33 1.85 4.75 -15.90
CA ALA A 33 2.80 5.83 -15.63
C ALA A 33 4.26 5.37 -15.83
N PHE A 34 4.60 4.14 -15.45
CA PHE A 34 5.93 3.57 -15.67
C PHE A 34 6.27 3.42 -17.16
N LYS A 35 5.29 3.10 -18.00
CA LYS A 35 5.46 2.96 -19.45
C LYS A 35 5.42 4.29 -20.19
N ALA A 36 4.68 5.28 -19.67
CA ALA A 36 4.43 6.56 -20.34
C ALA A 36 5.43 7.66 -19.96
N LEU A 37 6.03 7.59 -18.77
CA LEU A 37 6.95 8.61 -18.26
C LEU A 37 8.40 8.14 -18.38
N ASP A 38 9.31 9.10 -18.53
CA ASP A 38 10.73 8.83 -18.31
C ASP A 38 10.99 8.46 -16.83
N ARG A 39 12.15 7.85 -16.58
CA ARG A 39 12.52 7.31 -15.27
C ARG A 39 12.57 8.39 -14.18
N GLU A 40 12.96 9.62 -14.50
CA GLU A 40 13.05 10.71 -13.54
C GLU A 40 11.65 11.24 -13.21
N SER A 41 10.82 11.52 -14.22
CA SER A 41 9.43 11.94 -14.03
C SER A 41 8.61 10.90 -13.24
N PHE A 42 8.75 9.62 -13.57
CA PHE A 42 8.12 8.54 -12.79
C PHE A 42 8.61 8.53 -11.34
N SER A 43 9.90 8.73 -11.11
CA SER A 43 10.50 8.81 -9.78
C SER A 43 9.91 9.97 -8.95
N VAL A 44 9.76 11.15 -9.56
CA VAL A 44 9.14 12.33 -8.93
C VAL A 44 7.70 12.03 -8.53
N LEU A 45 6.91 11.44 -9.45
CA LEU A 45 5.53 11.03 -9.17
C LEU A 45 5.46 10.07 -7.98
N GLN A 46 6.23 8.98 -8.02
CA GLN A 46 6.24 7.97 -6.95
C GLN A 46 6.64 8.58 -5.59
N ASN A 47 7.59 9.51 -5.57
CA ASN A 47 8.02 10.17 -4.33
C ASN A 47 6.93 11.01 -3.67
N LYS A 48 5.96 11.51 -4.46
CA LYS A 48 4.80 12.25 -3.95
C LYS A 48 3.63 11.33 -3.60
N VAL A 49 3.44 10.24 -4.35
CA VAL A 49 2.32 9.32 -4.15
C VAL A 49 2.56 8.34 -3.01
N PHE A 50 3.71 7.66 -2.98
CA PHE A 50 3.96 6.56 -2.04
C PHE A 50 3.79 6.92 -0.55
N PRO A 51 4.24 8.09 -0.04
CA PRO A 51 4.00 8.45 1.35
C PRO A 51 2.52 8.53 1.70
N LYS A 52 1.70 9.14 0.83
CA LYS A 52 0.26 9.26 1.03
C LYS A 52 -0.43 7.90 0.90
N PHE A 53 0.03 7.11 -0.07
CA PHE A 53 -0.46 5.76 -0.30
C PHE A 53 -0.22 4.87 0.92
N PHE A 54 1.02 4.80 1.43
CA PHE A 54 1.39 4.01 2.62
C PHE A 54 0.75 4.52 3.91
N LEU A 55 0.55 5.83 4.05
CA LEU A 55 -0.22 6.39 5.16
C LEU A 55 -1.68 5.91 5.11
N MET A 56 -2.31 5.98 3.94
CA MET A 56 -3.65 5.43 3.75
C MET A 56 -3.69 3.93 4.06
N GLU A 57 -2.71 3.14 3.60
CA GLU A 57 -2.61 1.69 3.90
C GLU A 57 -2.51 1.40 5.40
N SER A 58 -1.82 2.26 6.12
CA SER A 58 -1.52 2.09 7.55
C SER A 58 -2.74 2.38 8.43
N PHE A 59 -3.49 3.44 8.12
CA PHE A 59 -4.51 3.98 9.02
C PHE A 59 -5.95 3.67 8.62
N SER A 60 -6.25 3.45 7.33
CA SER A 60 -7.59 3.08 6.91
C SER A 60 -8.13 1.79 7.54
N PRO A 61 -7.31 0.74 7.83
CA PRO A 61 -7.82 -0.45 8.50
C PRO A 61 -8.40 -0.15 9.88
N TRP A 62 -7.84 0.81 10.61
CA TRP A 62 -8.33 1.21 11.93
C TRP A 62 -9.63 2.00 11.84
N ILE A 63 -9.77 2.87 10.83
CA ILE A 63 -11.06 3.52 10.54
C ILE A 63 -12.13 2.45 10.30
N LEU A 64 -11.84 1.44 9.48
CA LEU A 64 -12.77 0.34 9.19
C LEU A 64 -13.09 -0.53 10.41
N ALA A 65 -12.15 -0.71 11.33
CA ALA A 65 -12.42 -1.39 12.60
C ALA A 65 -13.38 -0.58 13.48
N LEU A 66 -13.12 0.73 13.61
CA LEU A 66 -13.90 1.64 14.45
C LEU A 66 -15.31 1.88 13.90
N THR A 67 -15.46 1.94 12.58
CA THR A 67 -16.75 2.19 11.91
C THR A 67 -17.49 0.91 11.50
N ALA A 68 -16.99 -0.27 11.90
CA ALA A 68 -17.62 -1.55 11.60
C ALA A 68 -19.08 -1.60 12.11
N PRO A 69 -20.05 -2.09 11.31
CA PRO A 69 -21.47 -2.12 11.68
C PRO A 69 -21.82 -3.20 12.71
N PHE A 70 -20.88 -4.08 13.03
CA PHE A 70 -21.04 -5.14 14.02
C PHE A 70 -19.72 -5.39 14.74
N LYS A 71 -19.80 -6.08 15.89
CA LYS A 71 -18.60 -6.45 16.65
C LYS A 71 -17.74 -7.39 15.80
N LEU A 72 -16.51 -6.96 15.52
CA LEU A 72 -15.55 -7.78 14.78
C LEU A 72 -15.07 -8.94 15.65
N SER A 73 -15.05 -10.14 15.10
CA SER A 73 -14.41 -11.31 15.71
C SER A 73 -12.89 -11.25 15.53
N THR A 74 -12.17 -12.21 16.10
CA THR A 74 -10.70 -12.26 16.06
C THR A 74 -10.15 -12.26 14.63
N ALA A 75 -10.78 -12.99 13.70
CA ALA A 75 -10.31 -13.11 12.32
C ALA A 75 -10.30 -11.77 11.54
N PRO A 76 -11.41 -11.01 11.39
CA PRO A 76 -11.38 -9.72 10.72
C PRO A 76 -10.51 -8.68 11.43
N MET A 77 -10.40 -8.73 12.76
CA MET A 77 -9.45 -7.88 13.48
C MET A 77 -8.00 -8.21 13.11
N ALA A 78 -7.63 -9.49 13.10
CA ALA A 78 -6.30 -9.92 12.68
C ALA A 78 -5.98 -9.46 11.24
N LEU A 79 -6.93 -9.58 10.31
CA LEU A 79 -6.76 -9.10 8.93
C LEU A 79 -6.50 -7.59 8.86
N LEU A 80 -7.26 -6.79 9.59
CA LEU A 80 -7.07 -5.33 9.61
C LEU A 80 -5.74 -4.93 10.26
N THR A 81 -5.35 -5.60 11.34
CA THR A 81 -4.06 -5.40 11.99
C THR A 81 -2.91 -5.79 11.07
N SER A 82 -2.97 -6.96 10.42
CA SER A 82 -1.96 -7.40 9.45
C SER A 82 -1.84 -6.42 8.28
N ALA A 83 -2.97 -5.96 7.72
CA ALA A 83 -2.96 -4.94 6.67
C ALA A 83 -2.26 -3.65 7.14
N SER A 84 -2.59 -3.17 8.34
CA SER A 84 -1.98 -1.98 8.93
C SER A 84 -0.47 -2.16 9.13
N VAL A 85 -0.03 -3.30 9.66
CA VAL A 85 1.40 -3.63 9.81
C VAL A 85 2.10 -3.62 8.46
N CYS A 86 1.47 -4.16 7.41
CA CYS A 86 2.04 -4.11 6.08
C CYS A 86 2.26 -2.66 5.59
N GLY A 87 1.25 -1.80 5.77
CA GLY A 87 1.34 -0.39 5.41
C GLY A 87 2.41 0.37 6.21
N LEU A 88 2.50 0.10 7.52
CA LEU A 88 3.47 0.73 8.42
C LEU A 88 4.90 0.32 8.08
N ALA A 89 5.13 -0.96 7.77
CA ALA A 89 6.44 -1.44 7.32
C ALA A 89 6.83 -0.76 5.99
N ASN A 90 5.89 -0.60 5.05
CA ASN A 90 6.13 0.17 3.84
C ASN A 90 6.48 1.63 4.14
N LEU A 91 5.73 2.29 5.03
CA LEU A 91 5.88 3.70 5.35
C LEU A 91 7.19 4.01 6.08
N PHE A 92 7.51 3.24 7.12
CA PHE A 92 8.59 3.56 8.07
C PHE A 92 9.88 2.78 7.84
N TRP A 93 9.85 1.70 7.06
CA TRP A 93 11.03 0.88 6.82
C TRP A 93 11.42 0.82 5.33
N LEU A 94 10.52 0.37 4.47
CA LEU A 94 10.87 0.10 3.07
C LEU A 94 10.95 1.36 2.20
N LEU A 95 10.09 2.35 2.47
CA LEU A 95 10.14 3.66 1.82
C LEU A 95 11.46 4.40 2.08
N PRO A 96 11.90 4.62 3.35
CA PRO A 96 13.16 5.33 3.59
C PRO A 96 14.37 4.57 3.03
N TRP A 97 14.38 3.23 3.14
CA TRP A 97 15.44 2.41 2.54
C TRP A 97 15.50 2.61 1.02
N THR A 98 14.38 2.50 0.33
CA THR A 98 14.33 2.65 -1.15
C THR A 98 14.73 4.06 -1.58
N ARG A 99 14.35 5.10 -0.83
CA ARG A 99 14.75 6.49 -1.11
C ARG A 99 16.25 6.69 -0.99
N ARG A 100 16.85 6.21 0.11
CA ARG A 100 18.30 6.28 0.32
C ARG A 100 19.07 5.68 -0.86
N VAL A 101 18.70 4.46 -1.27
CA VAL A 101 19.35 3.80 -2.42
C VAL A 101 19.18 4.61 -3.72
N LYS A 102 17.99 5.19 -3.97
CA LYS A 102 17.78 6.02 -5.17
C LYS A 102 18.60 7.31 -5.14
N GLU A 103 18.75 7.93 -3.97
CA GLU A 103 19.55 9.14 -3.77
C GLU A 103 21.04 8.86 -4.00
N GLU A 104 21.56 7.75 -3.46
CA GLU A 104 22.95 7.31 -3.69
C GLU A 104 23.21 7.06 -5.17
N ARG A 105 22.30 6.34 -5.86
CA ARG A 105 22.42 6.09 -7.31
C ARG A 105 22.40 7.38 -8.12
N LYS A 106 21.55 8.35 -7.75
CA LYS A 106 21.49 9.66 -8.42
C LYS A 106 22.77 10.48 -8.19
N SER A 107 23.36 10.39 -6.98
CA SER A 107 24.64 11.03 -6.65
C SER A 107 25.81 10.42 -7.42
N LEU A 108 25.81 9.10 -7.63
CA LEU A 108 26.82 8.44 -8.47
C LEU A 108 26.71 8.86 -9.92
N SER A 109 25.50 8.86 -10.48
CA SER A 109 25.30 9.26 -11.88
C SER A 109 25.54 10.74 -12.16
N SER A 110 25.68 11.58 -11.13
CA SER A 110 26.09 12.98 -11.31
C SER A 110 27.61 13.19 -11.22
N ARG A 111 28.37 12.15 -10.86
CA ARG A 111 29.81 12.25 -10.58
C ARG A 111 30.66 11.32 -11.43
N LEU A 112 30.09 10.22 -11.91
CA LEU A 112 30.78 9.16 -12.62
C LEU A 112 30.01 8.82 -13.90
N ASP A 113 30.74 8.35 -14.91
CA ASP A 113 30.19 7.91 -16.18
C ASP A 113 30.87 6.61 -16.66
N GLY A 114 30.28 5.95 -17.66
CA GLY A 114 30.84 4.76 -18.30
C GLY A 114 31.05 3.57 -17.36
N ASP A 115 32.16 2.86 -17.52
CA ASP A 115 32.47 1.62 -16.79
C ASP A 115 32.61 1.84 -15.28
N GLU A 116 33.07 3.03 -14.87
CA GLU A 116 33.23 3.38 -13.47
C GLU A 116 31.86 3.53 -12.79
N LEU A 117 30.90 4.21 -13.45
CA LEU A 117 29.53 4.29 -12.98
C LEU A 117 28.89 2.90 -12.85
N GLU A 118 29.02 2.04 -13.87
CA GLU A 118 28.41 0.70 -13.82
C GLU A 118 28.98 -0.14 -12.68
N ARG A 119 30.29 -0.04 -12.41
CA ARG A 119 30.95 -0.74 -11.29
C ARG A 119 30.35 -0.40 -9.94
N TYR A 120 30.03 0.88 -9.69
CA TYR A 120 29.47 1.33 -8.41
C TYR A 120 27.93 1.31 -8.36
N ASP A 121 27.22 1.48 -9.49
CA ASP A 121 25.75 1.41 -9.54
C ASP A 121 25.23 -0.02 -9.48
N ALA A 122 25.96 -1.01 -10.03
CA ALA A 122 25.54 -2.42 -10.04
C ALA A 122 25.11 -2.98 -8.68
N PRO A 123 25.86 -2.81 -7.56
CA PRO A 123 25.42 -3.27 -6.25
C PRO A 123 24.17 -2.52 -5.75
N LEU A 124 24.09 -1.20 -5.95
CA LEU A 124 22.94 -0.39 -5.55
C LEU A 124 21.69 -0.72 -6.36
N ARG A 125 21.83 -1.07 -7.63
CA ARG A 125 20.74 -1.57 -8.47
C ARG A 125 20.16 -2.87 -7.91
N LYS A 126 21.00 -3.77 -7.40
CA LYS A 126 20.54 -4.98 -6.69
C LYS A 126 19.85 -4.63 -5.38
N GLU A 127 20.39 -3.69 -4.61
CA GLU A 127 19.77 -3.25 -3.34
C GLU A 127 18.40 -2.60 -3.58
N PHE A 128 18.28 -1.76 -4.60
CA PHE A 128 17.02 -1.19 -5.04
C PHE A 128 16.00 -2.27 -5.40
N GLY A 129 16.43 -3.30 -6.15
CA GLY A 129 15.57 -4.42 -6.50
C GLY A 129 15.04 -5.16 -5.26
N LYS A 130 15.86 -5.33 -4.23
CA LYS A 130 15.45 -5.95 -2.95
C LYS A 130 14.43 -5.11 -2.21
N SER A 131 14.73 -3.82 -1.98
CA SER A 131 13.85 -2.95 -1.19
C SER A 131 12.51 -2.73 -1.91
N HIS A 132 12.54 -2.53 -3.23
CA HIS A 132 11.35 -2.38 -4.06
C HIS A 132 10.52 -3.67 -4.11
N GLY A 133 11.15 -4.82 -4.34
CA GLY A 133 10.48 -6.13 -4.36
C GLY A 133 9.81 -6.45 -3.03
N LEU A 134 10.48 -6.17 -1.92
CA LEU A 134 9.90 -6.34 -0.58
C LEU A 134 8.70 -5.42 -0.35
N SER A 135 8.76 -4.17 -0.82
CA SER A 135 7.64 -3.24 -0.74
C SER A 135 6.41 -3.71 -1.53
N LEU A 136 6.62 -4.29 -2.72
CA LEU A 136 5.56 -4.91 -3.50
C LEU A 136 4.91 -6.11 -2.78
N LEU A 137 5.71 -6.95 -2.12
CA LEU A 137 5.18 -8.07 -1.32
C LEU A 137 4.30 -7.58 -0.16
N PHE A 138 4.73 -6.53 0.53
CA PHE A 138 3.95 -5.92 1.61
C PHE A 138 2.65 -5.26 1.10
N ASN A 139 2.68 -4.59 -0.05
CA ASN A 139 1.47 -4.08 -0.70
C ASN A 139 0.50 -5.20 -1.08
N MET A 140 1.01 -6.31 -1.63
CA MET A 140 0.19 -7.47 -1.98
C MET A 140 -0.43 -8.12 -0.73
N GLY A 141 0.35 -8.26 0.34
CA GLY A 141 -0.14 -8.73 1.64
C GLY A 141 -1.25 -7.84 2.20
N ASN A 142 -1.08 -6.51 2.13
CA ASN A 142 -2.13 -5.54 2.49
C ASN A 142 -3.40 -5.77 1.65
N ALA A 143 -3.27 -5.86 0.33
CA ALA A 143 -4.39 -6.06 -0.58
C ALA A 143 -5.17 -7.37 -0.31
N VAL A 144 -4.46 -8.47 -0.07
CA VAL A 144 -5.07 -9.78 0.27
C VAL A 144 -5.80 -9.72 1.60
N CYS A 145 -5.21 -9.09 2.62
CA CYS A 145 -5.86 -8.91 3.92
C CYS A 145 -7.13 -8.06 3.80
N MET A 146 -7.06 -6.98 3.03
CA MET A 146 -8.19 -6.08 2.79
C MET A 146 -9.32 -6.74 2.01
N LEU A 147 -9.00 -7.53 0.98
CA LEU A 147 -9.98 -8.31 0.22
C LEU A 147 -10.68 -9.34 1.13
N SER A 148 -9.88 -10.08 1.91
CA SER A 148 -10.39 -11.08 2.85
C SER A 148 -11.30 -10.45 3.90
N TYR A 149 -10.92 -9.28 4.44
CA TYR A 149 -11.77 -8.51 5.35
C TYR A 149 -13.09 -8.11 4.68
N GLY A 150 -13.07 -7.68 3.42
CA GLY A 150 -14.26 -7.39 2.63
C GLY A 150 -15.23 -8.57 2.56
N VAL A 151 -14.74 -9.79 2.38
CA VAL A 151 -15.56 -11.01 2.41
C VAL A 151 -16.23 -11.23 3.77
N TYR A 152 -15.48 -11.07 4.87
CA TYR A 152 -16.06 -11.13 6.22
C TYR A 152 -17.12 -10.06 6.46
N LEU A 153 -16.89 -8.85 5.96
CA LEU A 153 -17.82 -7.74 6.08
C LEU A 153 -19.15 -8.06 5.36
N CYS A 154 -19.08 -8.54 4.12
CA CYS A 154 -20.25 -8.94 3.34
C CYS A 154 -21.03 -10.09 4.01
N ARG A 155 -20.33 -11.12 4.49
CA ARG A 155 -20.96 -12.24 5.22
C ARG A 155 -21.65 -11.78 6.50
N GLY A 156 -21.04 -10.85 7.24
CA GLY A 156 -21.65 -10.26 8.42
C GLY A 156 -22.91 -9.47 8.09
N LEU A 157 -22.87 -8.65 7.02
CA LEU A 157 -24.02 -7.86 6.56
C LEU A 157 -25.19 -8.73 6.09
N LEU A 158 -24.93 -9.83 5.39
CA LEU A 158 -25.97 -10.77 4.93
C LEU A 158 -26.80 -11.36 6.08
N ARG A 159 -26.22 -11.50 7.29
CA ARG A 159 -26.97 -11.95 8.48
C ARG A 159 -27.99 -10.94 8.99
N TYR A 160 -27.90 -9.68 8.56
CA TYR A 160 -28.79 -8.60 8.97
C TYR A 160 -29.71 -8.12 7.83
N ALA A 161 -29.65 -8.74 6.65
CA ALA A 161 -30.58 -8.45 5.57
C ALA A 161 -31.98 -8.98 5.90
N PRO A 162 -33.06 -8.20 5.67
CA PRO A 162 -34.41 -8.73 5.77
C PRO A 162 -34.60 -9.88 4.78
N LYS A 163 -35.23 -10.97 5.24
CA LYS A 163 -35.60 -12.12 4.40
C LYS A 163 -36.83 -11.80 3.56
#